data_AF-A0A8T3XC61-F1
#
_entry.id   AF-A0A8T3XC61-F1
#
_cell.length_a   1.000
_cell.length_b   1.000
_cell.length_c   1.000
_cell.angle_alpha   90.00
_cell.angle_beta   90.00
_cell.angle_gamma   90.00
#
_symmetry.space_group_name_H-M   'P 1'
#
loop_
_entity.id
_entity.type
_entity.pdbx_description
1 polymer ?
#
loop_
_entity_poly.entity_id
_entity_poly.type
_entity_poly.pdbx_seq_one_letter_code
_entity_poly.pdbx_strand_id
1 'polypeptide(L)'
;MADVLLTNDDGYKSVGFLSLLKEMSRQFSVAAVAPPGERSWIGKSITARQALELKKVKAGGFDVFSLSGTPADCVQVGLYGALDKKPKLVVSGINLGDNLGHAQTLSSGT
;
A
#
# COMPACT_ATOMS: atom_id res chain seq x y z
N MET A 1 1.43 14.77 -9.77
CA MET A 1 0.73 13.74 -10.58
C MET A 1 1.55 12.47 -10.51
N ALA A 2 1.06 11.41 -9.86
CA ALA A 2 1.78 10.14 -9.75
C ALA A 2 1.41 9.18 -10.89
N ASP A 3 2.40 8.54 -11.51
CA ASP A 3 2.22 7.50 -12.52
C ASP A 3 2.02 6.11 -11.87
N VAL A 4 2.56 5.91 -10.67
CA VAL A 4 2.53 4.63 -9.94
C VAL A 4 2.00 4.81 -8.53
N LEU A 5 1.12 3.90 -8.09
CA LEU A 5 0.69 3.77 -6.70
C LEU A 5 1.36 2.55 -6.06
N LEU A 6 1.98 2.75 -4.90
CA LEU A 6 2.57 1.69 -4.09
C LEU A 6 1.73 1.42 -2.84
N THR A 7 1.60 0.15 -2.48
CA THR A 7 0.99 -0.33 -1.23
C THR A 7 1.69 -1.59 -0.71
N ASN A 8 1.31 -2.07 0.48
CA ASN A 8 1.69 -3.36 1.03
C ASN A 8 0.78 -3.77 2.20
N ASP A 9 1.00 -4.95 2.75
CA ASP A 9 0.38 -5.47 3.98
C ASP A 9 1.27 -5.36 5.23
N ASP A 10 2.60 -5.31 5.10
CA ASP A 10 3.51 -5.12 6.26
C ASP A 10 3.46 -3.70 6.88
N GLY A 11 2.86 -2.74 6.17
CA GLY A 11 2.73 -1.34 6.58
C GLY A 11 3.84 -0.40 6.09
N TYR A 12 3.59 0.90 6.23
CA TYR A 12 4.38 1.96 5.58
C TYR A 12 5.83 2.09 6.07
N LYS A 13 6.17 1.50 7.21
CA LYS A 13 7.53 1.51 7.79
C LYS A 13 8.33 0.25 7.44
N SER A 14 7.74 -0.71 6.74
CA SER A 14 8.45 -1.96 6.43
C SER A 14 9.66 -1.69 5.55
N VAL A 15 10.73 -2.47 5.77
CA VAL A 15 11.98 -2.31 5.01
C VAL A 15 11.74 -2.57 3.52
N GLY A 16 10.91 -3.57 3.19
CA GLY A 16 10.54 -3.90 1.82
C GLY A 16 9.80 -2.76 1.12
N PHE A 17 8.81 -2.16 1.78
CA PHE A 17 8.06 -1.05 1.23
C PHE A 17 8.91 0.20 1.03
N LEU A 18 9.75 0.54 2.01
CA LEU A 18 10.65 1.69 1.90
C LEU A 18 11.71 1.50 0.80
N SER A 19 12.19 0.27 0.61
CA SER A 19 13.13 -0.06 -0.47
C SER A 19 12.47 0.07 -1.84
N LEU A 20 11.25 -0.45 -1.99
CA LEU A 20 10.46 -0.31 -3.21
C LEU A 20 10.18 1.16 -3.52
N LEU A 21 9.73 1.92 -2.52
CA LEU A 21 9.43 3.34 -2.64
C LEU A 21 10.66 4.13 -3.10
N LYS A 22 11.83 3.82 -2.52
CA LYS A 22 13.10 4.46 -2.90
C LYS A 22 13.46 4.19 -4.35
N GLU A 23 13.46 2.94 -4.80
CA GLU A 23 13.88 2.60 -6.17
C GLU A 23 12.86 3.07 -7.23
N MET A 24 11.56 2.90 -6.97
CA MET A 24 10.51 3.35 -7.90
C MET A 24 10.51 4.88 -8.05
N SER A 25 10.76 5.62 -6.98
CA SER A 25 10.80 7.09 -7.01
C SER A 25 11.97 7.67 -7.81
N ARG A 26 12.98 6.85 -8.19
CA ARG A 26 14.10 7.30 -9.05
C ARG A 26 13.69 7.42 -10.51
N GLN A 27 12.66 6.69 -10.93
CA GLN A 27 12.27 6.57 -12.34
C GLN A 27 10.84 7.05 -12.60
N PHE A 28 9.98 7.03 -11.58
CA PHE A 28 8.56 7.35 -11.71
C PHE A 28 8.12 8.39 -10.68
N SER A 29 7.05 9.12 -11.00
CA SER A 29 6.32 9.85 -9.97
C SER A 29 5.45 8.86 -9.19
N VAL A 30 5.74 8.73 -7.89
CA VAL A 30 5.14 7.70 -7.04
C VAL A 30 4.21 8.33 -6.00
N ALA A 31 3.06 7.70 -5.82
CA ALA A 31 2.21 7.86 -4.65
C ALA A 31 2.31 6.61 -3.77
N ALA A 32 2.34 6.78 -2.46
CA ALA A 32 2.44 5.68 -1.50
C ALA A 32 1.24 5.72 -0.55
N VAL A 33 0.48 4.64 -0.48
CA VAL A 33 -0.64 4.46 0.45
C VAL A 33 -0.52 3.09 1.10
N ALA A 34 -0.36 3.03 2.42
CA ALA A 34 -0.11 1.79 3.14
C ALA A 34 -0.69 1.83 4.56
N PRO A 35 -0.94 0.67 5.19
CA PRO A 35 -1.43 0.63 6.57
C PRO A 35 -0.36 1.07 7.59
N PRO A 36 -0.76 1.50 8.80
CA PRO A 36 0.16 1.97 9.83
C PRO A 36 1.11 0.91 10.40
N GLY A 37 0.80 -0.37 10.21
CA GLY A 37 1.58 -1.51 10.67
C GLY A 37 1.11 -2.78 9.97
N GLU A 38 1.66 -3.91 10.42
CA GLU A 38 1.41 -5.22 9.83
C GLU A 38 -0.08 -5.58 9.83
N ARG A 39 -0.55 -6.02 8.66
CA ARG A 39 -1.90 -6.47 8.38
C ARG A 39 -1.88 -7.83 7.68
N SER A 40 -0.89 -8.68 7.97
CA SER A 40 -0.78 -10.04 7.42
C SER A 40 -2.03 -10.88 7.73
N TRP A 41 -2.35 -11.85 6.86
CA TRP A 41 -3.45 -12.82 7.01
C TRP A 41 -4.89 -12.29 6.92
N ILE A 42 -5.09 -11.05 6.52
CA ILE A 42 -6.44 -10.46 6.38
C ILE A 42 -7.12 -10.75 5.03
N GLY A 43 -6.43 -11.39 4.09
CA GLY A 43 -6.92 -11.65 2.73
C GLY A 43 -7.38 -10.39 2.00
N LYS A 44 -8.38 -10.53 1.13
CA LYS A 44 -9.00 -9.44 0.36
C LYS A 44 -10.08 -8.69 1.14
N SER A 45 -9.86 -8.46 2.44
CA SER A 45 -10.84 -7.78 3.28
C SER A 45 -10.94 -6.29 2.95
N ILE A 46 -12.16 -5.76 3.02
CA ILE A 46 -12.49 -4.34 2.78
C ILE A 46 -13.21 -3.82 4.02
N THR A 47 -12.85 -2.63 4.49
CA THR A 47 -13.51 -2.02 5.64
C THR A 47 -14.83 -1.39 5.22
N ALA A 48 -15.95 -2.04 5.56
CA ALA A 48 -17.30 -1.59 5.16
C ALA A 48 -18.08 -0.83 6.25
N ARG A 49 -17.77 -1.06 7.54
CA ARG A 49 -18.62 -0.63 8.68
C ARG A 49 -17.95 0.36 9.62
N GLN A 50 -16.74 0.83 9.29
CA GLN A 50 -15.97 1.75 10.13
C GLN A 50 -15.40 2.88 9.27
N ALA A 51 -15.30 4.07 9.86
CA ALA A 51 -14.66 5.19 9.20
C ALA A 51 -13.16 4.94 9.06
N LEU A 52 -12.64 5.16 7.85
CA LEU A 52 -11.21 5.08 7.58
C LEU A 52 -10.54 6.42 7.85
N GLU A 53 -9.40 6.39 8.52
CA GLU A 53 -8.58 7.56 8.82
C GLU A 53 -7.38 7.59 7.88
N LEU A 54 -7.25 8.67 7.11
CA LEU A 54 -6.12 8.92 6.21
C LEU A 54 -5.20 9.99 6.82
N LYS A 55 -3.93 9.65 7.00
CA LYS A 55 -2.90 10.55 7.55
C LYS A 55 -1.73 10.67 6.61
N LYS A 56 -1.27 11.89 6.34
CA LYS A 56 0.01 12.10 5.65
C LYS A 56 1.15 12.01 6.68
N VAL A 57 2.06 11.07 6.48
CA VAL A 57 3.19 10.77 7.37
C VAL A 57 4.51 10.80 6.59
N LYS A 58 5.64 10.81 7.31
CA LYS A 58 6.97 10.65 6.72
C LYS A 58 7.56 9.30 7.08
N ALA A 59 8.12 8.61 6.09
CA ALA A 59 8.81 7.33 6.28
C ALA A 59 9.95 7.16 5.27
N GLY A 60 11.13 6.76 5.75
CA GLY A 60 12.33 6.63 4.90
C GLY A 60 12.73 7.91 4.14
N GLY A 61 12.30 9.10 4.62
CA GLY A 61 12.49 10.38 3.94
C GLY A 61 11.40 10.75 2.92
N PHE A 62 10.42 9.88 2.67
CA PHE A 62 9.33 10.10 1.72
C PHE A 62 8.02 10.48 2.42
N ASP A 63 7.15 11.19 1.71
CA ASP A 63 5.77 11.39 2.11
C ASP A 63 4.94 10.15 1.78
N VAL A 64 4.21 9.62 2.76
CA VAL A 64 3.34 8.44 2.61
C VAL A 64 1.97 8.74 3.19
N PHE A 65 0.92 8.24 2.56
CA PHE A 65 -0.41 8.24 3.14
C PHE A 65 -0.63 6.96 3.96
N SER A 66 -0.71 7.10 5.27
CA SER A 66 -1.09 6.01 6.18
C SER A 66 -2.61 5.92 6.26
N LEU A 67 -3.19 4.77 5.96
CA LEU A 67 -4.63 4.53 6.06
C LEU A 67 -4.93 3.50 7.16
N SER A 68 -5.92 3.74 8.03
CA SER A 68 -6.26 2.81 9.13
C SER A 68 -6.88 1.47 8.68
N GLY A 69 -7.17 1.31 7.38
CA GLY A 69 -7.83 0.14 6.79
C GLY A 69 -6.89 -1.00 6.37
N THR A 70 -7.36 -1.78 5.41
CA THR A 70 -6.65 -2.91 4.80
C THR A 70 -5.81 -2.46 3.58
N PRO A 71 -4.91 -3.30 3.05
CA PRO A 71 -4.23 -3.02 1.79
C PRO A 71 -5.20 -2.81 0.62
N ALA A 72 -6.31 -3.55 0.57
CA ALA A 72 -7.35 -3.33 -0.43
C ALA A 72 -7.98 -1.94 -0.28
N ASP A 73 -8.26 -1.49 0.95
CA ASP A 73 -8.72 -0.12 1.21
C ASP A 73 -7.67 0.91 0.78
N CYS A 74 -6.37 0.63 1.00
CA CYS A 74 -5.27 1.51 0.59
C CYS A 74 -5.24 1.70 -0.93
N VAL A 75 -5.43 0.62 -1.70
CA VAL A 75 -5.55 0.70 -3.17
C VAL A 75 -6.77 1.52 -3.57
N GLN A 76 -7.93 1.27 -2.96
CA GLN A 76 -9.16 2.00 -3.29
C GLN A 76 -9.03 3.50 -3.02
N VAL A 77 -8.52 3.87 -1.85
CA VAL A 77 -8.27 5.26 -1.48
C VAL A 77 -7.21 5.87 -2.39
N GLY A 78 -6.13 5.16 -2.71
CA GLY A 78 -5.11 5.64 -3.64
C GLY A 78 -5.64 5.88 -5.06
N LEU A 79 -6.52 5.01 -5.56
CA LEU A 79 -7.08 5.12 -6.90
C LEU A 79 -8.16 6.20 -7.03
N TYR A 80 -8.98 6.41 -6.00
CA TYR A 80 -10.22 7.18 -6.10
C TYR A 80 -10.36 8.34 -5.10
N GLY A 81 -9.52 8.41 -4.06
CA GLY A 81 -9.69 9.39 -2.97
C GLY A 81 -8.49 10.30 -2.71
N ALA A 82 -7.26 9.78 -2.82
CA ALA A 82 -6.05 10.48 -2.36
C ALA A 82 -5.25 11.14 -3.49
N LEU A 83 -5.53 10.84 -4.75
CA LEU A 83 -4.77 11.31 -5.91
C LEU A 83 -5.65 12.07 -6.90
N ASP A 84 -5.16 13.23 -7.38
CA ASP A 84 -5.86 14.05 -8.38
C ASP A 84 -6.00 13.35 -9.74
N LYS A 85 -5.15 12.36 -10.01
CA LYS A 85 -5.15 11.58 -11.25
C LYS A 85 -4.95 10.11 -10.92
N LYS A 86 -5.72 9.26 -11.61
CA LYS A 86 -5.60 7.81 -11.50
C LYS A 86 -4.21 7.34 -11.98
N PRO A 87 -3.47 6.57 -11.18
CA PRO A 87 -2.17 6.01 -11.57
C PRO A 87 -2.34 4.99 -12.69
N LYS A 88 -1.29 4.76 -13.47
CA LYS A 88 -1.26 3.77 -14.57
C LYS A 88 -0.91 2.37 -14.08
N LEU A 89 -0.23 2.28 -12.93
CA LEU A 89 0.23 1.02 -12.34
C LEU A 89 0.02 1.06 -10.83
N VAL A 90 -0.41 -0.07 -10.27
CA VAL A 90 -0.42 -0.34 -8.83
C VAL A 90 0.59 -1.44 -8.56
N VAL A 91 1.48 -1.24 -7.59
CA VAL A 91 2.44 -2.26 -7.13
C VAL A 91 2.23 -2.50 -5.65
N SER A 92 2.09 -3.77 -5.27
CA SER A 92 1.89 -4.21 -3.89
C SER A 92 3.13 -4.98 -3.44
N GLY A 93 3.76 -4.56 -2.34
CA GLY A 93 4.95 -5.22 -1.78
C GLY A 93 6.07 -4.25 -1.37
N ILE A 94 7.32 -4.70 -1.23
CA ILE A 94 7.80 -6.09 -1.31
C ILE A 94 7.47 -6.81 0.00
N ASN A 95 6.75 -7.93 -0.10
CA ASN A 95 6.39 -8.76 1.06
C ASN A 95 7.59 -9.61 1.52
N LEU A 96 7.75 -9.79 2.83
CA LEU A 96 8.73 -10.68 3.45
C LEU A 96 8.17 -12.12 3.52
N GLY A 97 8.24 -12.83 2.39
CA GLY A 97 7.84 -14.24 2.30
C GLY A 97 7.28 -14.58 0.92
N ASP A 98 7.20 -15.88 0.63
CA ASP A 98 6.61 -16.38 -0.61
C ASP A 98 5.08 -16.47 -0.48
N ASN A 99 4.35 -15.87 -1.42
CA ASN A 99 2.90 -16.04 -1.57
C ASN A 99 2.59 -17.09 -2.65
N LEU A 100 3.12 -18.30 -2.49
CA LEU A 100 3.03 -19.37 -3.48
C LEU A 100 1.95 -20.40 -3.10
N GLY A 101 0.94 -20.53 -3.97
CA GLY A 101 -0.13 -21.52 -3.85
C GLY A 101 -1.49 -20.91 -3.48
N HIS A 102 -2.57 -21.61 -3.85
CA HIS A 102 -3.93 -21.10 -3.79
C HIS A 102 -4.35 -20.57 -2.42
N ALA A 103 -3.98 -21.25 -1.34
CA ALA A 103 -4.33 -20.82 0.01
C ALA A 103 -3.70 -19.45 0.35
N GLN A 104 -2.43 -19.27 0.02
CA GLN A 104 -1.68 -18.04 0.31
C GLN A 104 -2.12 -16.89 -0.58
N THR A 105 -2.41 -17.11 -1.87
CA THR A 105 -2.94 -16.06 -2.75
C THR A 105 -4.32 -15.57 -2.32
N LEU A 106 -5.15 -16.43 -1.73
CA LEU A 106 -6.48 -16.05 -1.25
C LEU A 106 -6.44 -15.31 0.09
N SER A 107 -5.43 -15.56 0.92
CA SER A 107 -5.25 -14.93 2.23
C SER A 107 -4.22 -13.79 2.27
N SER A 108 -3.48 -13.56 1.17
CA SER A 108 -2.50 -12.47 1.04
C SER A 108 -3.18 -11.11 0.99
N GLY A 109 -2.61 -10.15 1.74
CA GLY A 109 -2.94 -8.73 1.63
C GLY A 109 -2.07 -8.00 0.61
N THR A 110 -0.94 -8.59 0.22
CA THR A 110 -0.13 -8.18 -0.94
C THR A 110 -0.78 -8.66 -2.24
#